data_AF-A0A6V8DSH2-F1
#
_entry.id   AF-A0A6V8DSH2-F1
#
_cell.length_a   1.000
_cell.length_b   1.000
_cell.length_c   1.000
_cell.angle_alpha   90.00
_cell.angle_beta   90.00
_cell.angle_gamma   90.00
#
_symmetry.space_group_name_H-M   'P 1'
#
loop_
_entity.id
_entity.type
_entity.pdbx_description
1 polymer ?
#
loop_
_entity_poly.entity_id
_entity_poly.type
_entity_poly.pdbx_seq_one_letter_code
_entity_poly.pdbx_strand_id
1 'polypeptide(L)'
;MSDQNSGDKRPNSSKKRGKNRGRSRNGGHRNRSNRGGQHRKPKRYGGTSKAVLEERHSQRIAETERDANERFNRKELPMGFPEGLDAPNTHRFDWATSPVPLKDEEALSKLVLRKGEFGWLDDERVDELAKIVDTHKMNLDQALSLRSALMQQKTVYGHG
;
A
#
# COMPACT_ATOMS: atom_id res chain seq x y z
N MET A 1 38.77 37.46 43.16
CA MET A 1 39.28 36.62 44.26
C MET A 1 38.27 35.51 44.46
N SER A 2 38.55 34.32 43.90
CA SER A 2 39.18 33.19 44.63
C SER A 2 38.06 32.42 45.35
N ASP A 3 37.56 31.31 44.80
CA ASP A 3 38.18 29.97 44.72
C ASP A 3 37.47 29.01 45.68
N GLN A 4 37.18 27.81 45.17
CA GLN A 4 37.37 26.51 45.87
C GLN A 4 36.33 26.11 46.95
N ASN A 5 35.95 24.85 47.16
CA ASN A 5 36.35 23.56 46.60
C ASN A 5 35.38 22.48 47.14
N SER A 6 35.17 21.44 46.34
CA SER A 6 34.91 20.01 46.65
C SER A 6 34.35 19.56 48.01
N GLY A 7 33.28 18.77 47.96
CA GLY A 7 32.88 17.83 49.01
C GLY A 7 33.02 16.38 48.54
N ASP A 8 33.50 15.53 49.44
CA ASP A 8 34.22 14.28 49.24
C ASP A 8 33.49 13.03 48.71
N LYS A 9 34.32 12.07 48.29
CA LYS A 9 34.02 10.70 47.86
C LYS A 9 33.78 9.71 49.01
N ARG A 10 32.74 8.86 48.85
CA ARG A 10 32.64 7.38 49.13
C ARG A 10 32.64 6.92 50.62
N PRO A 11 32.28 5.65 51.01
CA PRO A 11 32.11 4.42 50.20
C PRO A 11 30.97 3.40 50.62
N ASN A 12 30.77 2.41 49.73
CA ASN A 12 30.48 0.97 49.87
C ASN A 12 29.26 0.31 50.59
N SER A 13 28.65 -0.61 49.83
CA SER A 13 28.14 -1.96 50.16
C SER A 13 27.27 -2.19 51.41
N SER A 14 26.04 -2.68 51.17
CA SER A 14 25.61 -3.96 51.78
C SER A 14 24.43 -4.58 51.03
N LYS A 15 24.66 -5.79 50.50
CA LYS A 15 23.60 -6.78 50.28
C LYS A 15 23.05 -7.19 51.65
N LYS A 16 21.73 -7.10 51.88
CA LYS A 16 20.94 -8.20 52.46
C LYS A 16 19.44 -7.86 52.61
N ARG A 17 18.64 -8.77 52.00
CA ARG A 17 17.42 -9.40 52.53
C ARG A 17 16.22 -8.54 52.91
N GLY A 18 15.18 -8.68 52.09
CA GLY A 18 13.78 -8.59 52.53
C GLY A 18 12.92 -9.55 51.71
N LYS A 19 12.78 -10.80 52.17
CA LYS A 19 11.76 -11.75 51.70
C LYS A 19 10.41 -11.27 52.25
N ASN A 20 9.46 -10.94 51.38
CA ASN A 20 8.04 -11.30 51.57
C ASN A 20 7.20 -10.83 50.39
N ARG A 21 6.51 -11.78 49.75
CA ARG A 21 5.05 -11.78 49.59
C ARG A 21 4.67 -13.03 48.80
N GLY A 22 4.07 -13.98 49.52
CA GLY A 22 3.40 -15.10 48.92
C GLY A 22 2.33 -14.61 47.94
N ARG A 23 2.16 -15.35 46.85
CA ARG A 23 0.87 -15.43 46.19
C ARG A 23 0.59 -16.87 45.83
N SER A 24 -0.51 -17.30 46.45
CA SER A 24 -1.24 -18.53 46.31
C SER A 24 -1.28 -19.09 44.88
N ARG A 25 -1.27 -20.43 44.82
CA ARG A 25 -1.63 -21.25 43.68
C ARG A 25 -3.01 -20.82 43.16
N ASN A 26 -3.09 -20.50 41.87
CA ASN A 26 -4.24 -20.97 41.10
C ASN A 26 -3.78 -21.30 39.69
N GLY A 27 -3.66 -22.60 39.43
CA GLY A 27 -3.44 -23.17 38.11
C GLY A 27 -4.68 -22.97 37.26
N GLY A 28 -4.83 -21.76 36.72
CA GLY A 28 -5.71 -21.53 35.59
C GLY A 28 -4.94 -21.89 34.33
N HIS A 29 -5.24 -23.04 33.74
CA HIS A 29 -4.94 -23.32 32.34
C HIS A 29 -5.60 -22.24 31.48
N ARG A 30 -4.93 -21.10 31.36
CA ARG A 30 -5.24 -20.13 30.31
C ARG A 30 -4.82 -20.82 29.03
N ASN A 31 -5.81 -21.37 28.32
CA ASN A 31 -5.77 -21.50 26.87
C ASN A 31 -5.50 -20.10 26.30
N ARG A 32 -4.24 -19.67 26.37
CA ARG A 32 -3.68 -18.71 25.43
C ARG A 32 -3.66 -19.47 24.12
N SER A 33 -4.81 -19.45 23.46
CA SER A 33 -4.87 -19.70 22.03
C SER A 33 -3.71 -18.92 21.43
N ASN A 34 -2.88 -19.65 20.69
CA ASN A 34 -1.73 -19.12 19.97
C ASN A 34 -2.17 -17.94 19.10
N ARG A 35 -2.19 -16.74 19.66
CA ARG A 35 -1.97 -15.48 18.96
C ARG A 35 -0.46 -15.29 18.73
N GLY A 36 0.25 -16.39 18.50
CA GLY A 36 1.48 -16.37 17.75
C GLY A 36 1.07 -15.97 16.35
N GLY A 37 1.03 -14.66 16.10
CA GLY A 37 1.04 -14.13 14.75
C GLY A 37 2.24 -14.77 14.09
N GLN A 38 1.98 -15.82 13.28
CA GLN A 38 2.97 -16.36 12.38
C GLN A 38 3.57 -15.13 11.71
N HIS A 39 4.88 -14.94 11.87
CA HIS A 39 5.68 -14.05 11.05
C HIS A 39 5.53 -14.54 9.61
N ARG A 40 4.40 -14.22 8.99
CA ARG A 40 4.16 -14.42 7.58
C ARG A 40 5.18 -13.52 6.92
N LYS A 41 6.15 -14.14 6.25
CA LYS A 41 7.14 -13.42 5.45
C LYS A 41 6.39 -12.34 4.66
N PRO A 42 6.87 -11.09 4.63
CA PRO A 42 6.23 -10.06 3.84
C PRO A 42 6.06 -10.59 2.42
N LYS A 43 4.83 -10.54 1.90
CA LYS A 43 4.57 -10.99 0.53
C LYS A 43 5.40 -10.11 -0.40
N ARG A 44 6.09 -10.74 -1.37
CA ARG A 44 6.88 -10.01 -2.38
C ARG A 44 6.02 -9.01 -3.16
N TYR A 45 4.76 -9.36 -3.41
CA TYR A 45 3.79 -8.55 -4.12
C TYR A 45 2.38 -8.72 -3.55
N GLY A 46 1.56 -7.68 -3.73
CA GLY A 46 0.15 -7.67 -3.36
C GLY A 46 -0.11 -7.44 -1.87
N GLY A 47 -1.07 -6.56 -1.59
CA GLY A 47 -1.53 -6.26 -0.23
C GLY A 47 -2.59 -7.22 0.28
N THR A 48 -3.50 -6.69 1.09
CA THR A 48 -4.74 -7.38 1.46
C THR A 48 -5.58 -7.61 0.20
N SER A 49 -6.36 -8.70 0.17
CA SER A 49 -7.19 -9.01 -1.01
C SER A 49 -8.30 -7.98 -1.19
N LYS A 50 -8.67 -7.71 -2.44
CA LYS A 50 -9.74 -6.76 -2.80
C LYS A 50 -11.03 -7.04 -2.03
N ALA A 51 -11.49 -8.29 -2.00
CA ALA A 51 -12.71 -8.67 -1.27
C ALA A 51 -12.67 -8.31 0.23
N VAL A 52 -11.52 -8.46 0.88
CA VAL A 52 -11.36 -8.12 2.30
C VAL A 52 -11.34 -6.60 2.51
N LEU A 53 -10.77 -5.85 1.57
CA LEU A 53 -10.80 -4.38 1.61
C LEU A 53 -12.22 -3.84 1.38
N GLU A 54 -12.96 -4.41 0.43
CA GLU A 54 -14.35 -4.05 0.16
C GLU A 54 -15.24 -4.30 1.37
N GLU A 55 -15.12 -5.47 2.01
CA GLU A 55 -15.88 -5.78 3.22
C GLU A 55 -15.60 -4.76 4.34
N ARG A 56 -14.32 -4.47 4.60
CA ARG A 56 -13.91 -3.49 5.62
C ARG A 56 -14.43 -2.08 5.37
N HIS A 57 -14.56 -1.70 4.10
CA HIS A 57 -14.97 -0.35 3.70
C HIS A 57 -16.44 -0.25 3.28
N SER A 58 -17.20 -1.35 3.31
CA SER A 58 -18.60 -1.42 2.88
C SER A 58 -19.49 -0.33 3.48
N GLN A 59 -19.40 -0.11 4.79
CA GLN A 59 -20.17 0.92 5.50
C GLN A 59 -19.83 2.33 4.99
N ARG A 60 -18.53 2.63 4.86
CA ARG A 60 -18.05 3.92 4.35
C ARG A 60 -18.48 4.15 2.90
N ILE A 61 -18.40 3.11 2.07
CA ILE A 61 -18.83 3.19 0.67
C ILE A 61 -20.33 3.52 0.61
N ALA A 62 -21.16 2.80 1.37
CA ALA A 62 -22.59 3.06 1.44
C ALA A 62 -22.94 4.46 1.97
N GLU A 63 -22.25 4.94 3.01
CA GLU A 63 -22.41 6.31 3.52
C GLU A 63 -22.05 7.37 2.47
N THR A 64 -20.95 7.15 1.74
CA THR A 64 -20.48 8.09 0.70
C THR A 64 -21.42 8.10 -0.50
N GLU A 65 -21.89 6.93 -0.94
CA GLU A 65 -22.89 6.79 -2.01
C GLU A 65 -24.20 7.50 -1.64
N ARG A 66 -24.63 7.34 -0.39
CA ARG A 66 -25.82 8.02 0.12
C ARG A 66 -25.64 9.54 0.13
N ASP A 67 -24.55 10.07 0.68
CA ASP A 67 -24.29 11.52 0.70
C ASP A 67 -24.21 12.09 -0.72
N ALA A 68 -23.58 11.37 -1.66
CA ALA A 68 -23.51 11.79 -3.06
C ALA A 68 -24.90 11.87 -3.70
N ASN A 69 -25.75 10.87 -3.50
CA ASN A 69 -27.10 10.84 -4.05
C ASN A 69 -28.03 11.88 -3.40
N GLU A 70 -27.89 12.14 -2.10
CA GLU A 70 -28.67 13.16 -1.40
C GLU A 70 -28.41 14.59 -1.92
N ARG A 71 -27.25 14.86 -2.54
CA ARG A 71 -26.94 16.17 -3.15
C ARG A 71 -27.91 16.55 -4.28
N PHE A 72 -28.41 15.56 -5.03
CA PHE A 72 -29.35 15.80 -6.13
C PHE A 72 -30.76 16.14 -5.64
N ASN A 73 -31.10 15.81 -4.39
CA ASN A 73 -32.42 16.04 -3.80
C ASN A 73 -32.50 17.36 -2.99
N ARG A 74 -31.44 18.17 -2.97
CA ARG A 74 -31.42 19.44 -2.24
C ARG A 74 -32.36 20.44 -2.91
N LYS A 75 -33.31 20.98 -2.14
CA LYS A 75 -34.34 21.92 -2.63
C LYS A 75 -33.76 23.25 -3.10
N GLU A 76 -32.72 23.74 -2.40
CA GLU A 76 -31.99 24.92 -2.83
C GLU A 76 -30.95 24.50 -3.86
N LEU A 77 -31.22 24.86 -5.12
CA LEU A 77 -30.28 24.64 -6.20
C LEU A 77 -29.02 25.48 -5.96
N PRO A 78 -27.82 24.91 -6.19
CA PRO A 78 -26.60 25.69 -6.16
C PRO A 78 -26.69 26.88 -7.13
N MET A 79 -26.14 28.04 -6.73
CA MET A 79 -26.12 29.24 -7.56
C MET A 79 -25.51 28.93 -8.93
N GLY A 80 -26.21 29.28 -10.00
CA GLY A 80 -25.74 29.09 -11.38
C GLY A 80 -26.27 27.83 -12.10
N PHE A 81 -27.14 27.03 -11.48
CA PHE A 81 -27.90 26.01 -12.20
C PHE A 81 -29.03 26.63 -13.02
N PRO A 82 -29.18 26.29 -14.32
CA PRO A 82 -30.27 26.80 -15.14
C PRO A 82 -31.62 26.27 -14.67
N GLU A 83 -32.67 27.06 -14.85
CA GLU A 83 -34.05 26.67 -14.56
C GLU A 83 -34.55 25.68 -15.64
N GLY A 84 -35.31 24.66 -15.23
CA GLY A 84 -35.94 23.70 -16.15
C GLY A 84 -35.05 22.55 -16.62
N LEU A 85 -34.13 22.06 -15.77
CA LEU A 85 -33.38 20.84 -16.06
C LEU A 85 -34.26 19.58 -15.91
N ASP A 86 -34.05 18.63 -16.81
CA ASP A 86 -34.61 17.29 -16.68
C ASP A 86 -34.08 16.57 -15.43
N ALA A 87 -34.85 15.60 -14.93
CA ALA A 87 -34.44 14.78 -13.79
C ALA A 87 -33.12 14.04 -14.08
N PRO A 88 -32.23 13.88 -13.08
CA PRO A 88 -30.95 13.22 -13.27
C PRO A 88 -31.11 11.75 -13.66
N ASN A 89 -30.38 11.31 -14.69
CA ASN A 89 -30.35 9.92 -15.14
C ASN A 89 -29.22 9.13 -14.48
N THR A 90 -29.52 7.89 -14.08
CA THR A 90 -28.51 6.97 -13.53
C THR A 90 -27.96 6.09 -14.64
N HIS A 91 -26.67 6.25 -14.94
CA HIS A 91 -25.95 5.37 -15.86
C HIS A 91 -24.97 4.50 -15.09
N ARG A 92 -24.89 3.22 -15.45
CA ARG A 92 -23.93 2.27 -14.88
C ARG A 92 -23.08 1.71 -16.02
N PHE A 93 -21.77 1.76 -15.83
CA PHE A 93 -20.80 1.18 -16.74
C PHE A 93 -19.93 0.21 -15.97
N ASP A 94 -19.80 -1.00 -16.50
CA ASP A 94 -18.84 -1.97 -15.99
C ASP A 94 -17.55 -1.84 -16.78
N TRP A 95 -16.47 -1.42 -16.11
CA TRP A 95 -15.17 -1.28 -16.74
C TRP A 95 -14.42 -2.62 -16.70
N ALA A 96 -14.32 -3.29 -17.84
CA ALA A 96 -13.54 -4.52 -17.93
C ALA A 96 -12.05 -4.21 -17.68
N THR A 97 -11.45 -4.89 -16.71
CA THR A 97 -10.02 -4.78 -16.43
C THR A 97 -9.34 -6.08 -16.82
N SER A 98 -8.24 -5.99 -17.59
CA SER A 98 -7.37 -7.11 -17.91
C SER A 98 -6.04 -6.94 -17.16
N PRO A 99 -5.97 -7.35 -15.88
CA PRO A 99 -4.76 -7.18 -15.10
C PRO A 99 -3.66 -8.12 -15.59
N VAL A 100 -2.44 -7.61 -15.69
CA VAL A 100 -1.25 -8.41 -15.99
C VAL A 100 -0.90 -9.26 -14.76
N PRO A 101 -0.65 -10.57 -14.91
CA PRO A 101 -0.18 -11.39 -13.80
C PRO A 101 1.16 -10.88 -13.26
N LEU A 102 1.28 -10.74 -11.94
CA LEU A 102 2.50 -10.24 -11.27
C LEU A 102 3.78 -11.01 -11.63
N LYS A 103 3.66 -12.31 -11.95
CA LYS A 103 4.80 -13.14 -12.37
C LYS A 103 5.34 -12.71 -13.74
N ASP A 104 4.42 -12.43 -14.67
CA ASP A 104 4.75 -12.07 -16.03
C ASP A 104 5.26 -10.62 -16.07
N GLU A 105 4.66 -9.72 -15.27
CA GLU A 105 5.14 -8.36 -15.06
C GLU A 105 6.59 -8.35 -14.53
N GLU A 106 6.91 -9.15 -13.50
CA GLU A 106 8.27 -9.23 -12.96
C GLU A 106 9.26 -9.78 -13.99
N ALA A 107 8.88 -10.81 -14.76
CA ALA A 107 9.73 -11.38 -15.80
C ALA A 107 10.03 -10.34 -16.89
N LEU A 108 9.00 -9.65 -17.38
CA LEU A 108 9.12 -8.64 -18.42
C LEU A 108 9.85 -7.39 -17.95
N SER A 109 9.70 -6.97 -16.70
CA SER A 109 10.41 -5.81 -16.15
C SER A 109 11.93 -5.89 -16.34
N LYS A 110 12.50 -7.10 -16.31
CA LYS A 110 13.93 -7.37 -16.47
C LYS A 110 14.38 -7.38 -17.94
N LEU A 111 13.46 -7.69 -18.86
CA LEU A 111 13.75 -7.83 -20.30
C LEU A 111 13.48 -6.54 -21.08
N VAL A 112 12.51 -5.76 -20.62
CA VAL A 112 12.04 -4.53 -21.27
C VAL A 112 13.05 -3.38 -21.11
N LEU A 113 13.89 -3.41 -20.06
CA LEU A 113 14.94 -2.41 -19.83
C LEU A 113 16.30 -2.93 -20.30
N ARG A 114 16.97 -2.21 -21.19
CA ARG A 114 18.40 -2.42 -21.49
C ARG A 114 19.23 -1.26 -20.94
N LYS A 115 20.49 -1.54 -20.57
CA LYS A 115 21.42 -0.52 -20.07
C LYS A 115 21.73 0.46 -21.21
N GLY A 116 21.57 1.76 -20.95
CA GLY A 116 21.84 2.81 -21.93
C GLY A 116 20.66 3.15 -22.86
N GLU A 117 19.62 2.32 -22.91
CA GLU A 117 18.41 2.60 -23.71
C GLU A 117 17.42 3.45 -22.90
N PHE A 118 17.54 4.78 -22.96
CA PHE A 118 16.63 5.74 -22.33
C PHE A 118 15.94 6.60 -23.39
N GLY A 119 14.64 6.84 -23.23
CA GLY A 119 13.84 7.64 -24.18
C GLY A 119 13.02 6.81 -25.17
N TRP A 120 12.74 7.42 -26.32
CA TRP A 120 11.97 6.83 -27.42
C TRP A 120 12.66 5.57 -27.97
N LEU A 121 11.85 4.63 -28.45
CA LEU A 121 12.32 3.40 -29.07
C LEU A 121 12.19 3.54 -30.58
N ASP A 122 13.18 3.05 -31.31
CA ASP A 122 13.07 2.87 -32.75
C ASP A 122 12.12 1.70 -33.05
N ASP A 123 11.50 1.71 -34.23
CA ASP A 123 10.50 0.71 -34.62
C ASP A 123 11.06 -0.72 -34.54
N GLU A 124 12.31 -0.93 -34.95
CA GLU A 124 12.99 -2.24 -34.84
C GLU A 124 13.00 -2.77 -33.40
N ARG A 125 13.21 -1.88 -32.43
CA ARG A 125 13.27 -2.24 -31.01
C ARG A 125 11.88 -2.50 -30.45
N VAL A 126 10.85 -1.79 -30.94
CA VAL A 126 9.45 -2.08 -30.59
C VAL A 126 9.05 -3.46 -31.08
N ASP A 127 9.45 -3.84 -32.29
CA ASP A 127 9.20 -5.18 -32.86
C ASP A 127 9.92 -6.29 -32.08
N GLU A 128 11.14 -6.05 -31.60
CA GLU A 128 11.82 -6.98 -30.70
C GLU A 128 11.03 -7.18 -29.39
N LEU A 129 10.51 -6.09 -28.82
CA LEU A 129 9.71 -6.16 -27.60
C LEU A 129 8.40 -6.91 -27.84
N ALA A 130 7.75 -6.70 -28.98
CA ALA A 130 6.54 -7.45 -29.36
C ALA A 130 6.78 -8.97 -29.32
N LYS A 131 7.88 -9.45 -29.93
CA LYS A 131 8.25 -10.87 -29.92
C LYS A 131 8.50 -11.42 -28.51
N ILE A 132 9.07 -10.62 -27.62
CA ILE A 132 9.31 -11.02 -26.21
C ILE A 132 7.97 -11.09 -25.46
N VAL A 133 7.11 -10.10 -25.67
CA VAL A 133 5.82 -9.96 -24.98
C VAL A 133 4.83 -11.05 -25.39
N ASP A 134 4.85 -11.52 -26.64
CA ASP A 134 3.99 -12.60 -27.14
C ASP A 134 4.09 -13.90 -26.33
N THR A 135 5.22 -14.12 -25.64
CA THR A 135 5.42 -15.30 -24.79
C THR A 135 4.77 -15.18 -23.40
N HIS A 136 4.24 -14.01 -23.05
CA HIS A 136 3.69 -13.66 -21.73
C HIS A 136 2.24 -13.21 -21.83
N LYS A 137 1.48 -13.22 -20.71
CA LYS A 137 0.08 -12.74 -20.69
C LYS A 137 0.00 -11.22 -20.51
N MET A 138 0.68 -10.48 -21.38
CA MET A 138 0.74 -9.01 -21.35
C MET A 138 0.64 -8.49 -22.78
N ASN A 139 0.02 -7.31 -22.97
CA ASN A 139 -0.03 -6.65 -24.28
C ASN A 139 1.24 -5.80 -24.52
N LEU A 140 1.57 -5.52 -25.78
CA LEU A 140 2.70 -4.68 -26.16
C LEU A 140 2.58 -3.28 -25.52
N ASP A 141 1.41 -2.65 -25.59
CA ASP A 141 1.18 -1.33 -24.97
C ASP A 141 1.38 -1.35 -23.46
N GLN A 142 1.01 -2.46 -22.82
CA GLN A 142 1.25 -2.66 -21.39
C GLN A 142 2.75 -2.80 -21.10
N ALA A 143 3.52 -3.45 -21.98
CA ALA A 143 4.97 -3.54 -21.89
C ALA A 143 5.66 -2.18 -22.01
N LEU A 144 5.23 -1.39 -23.00
CA LEU A 144 5.74 -0.04 -23.22
C LEU A 144 5.41 0.88 -22.03
N SER A 145 4.21 0.73 -21.48
CA SER A 145 3.79 1.43 -20.25
C SER A 145 4.60 0.98 -19.03
N LEU A 146 4.87 -0.32 -18.88
CA LEU A 146 5.73 -0.85 -17.81
C LEU A 146 7.15 -0.29 -17.93
N ARG A 147 7.69 -0.21 -19.15
CA ARG A 147 9.01 0.38 -19.41
C ARG A 147 9.08 1.82 -18.93
N SER A 148 8.11 2.64 -19.34
CA SER A 148 8.09 4.07 -19.04
C SER A 148 7.98 4.29 -17.53
N ALA A 149 7.12 3.55 -16.85
CA ALA A 149 6.97 3.59 -15.40
C ALA A 149 8.28 3.20 -14.67
N LEU A 150 8.96 2.12 -15.08
CA LEU A 150 10.22 1.70 -14.47
C LEU A 150 11.34 2.72 -14.71
N MET A 151 11.40 3.33 -15.89
CA MET A 151 12.37 4.39 -16.19
C MET A 151 12.12 5.63 -15.33
N GLN A 152 10.86 6.04 -15.16
CA GLN A 152 10.49 7.13 -14.26
C GLN A 152 10.92 6.81 -12.82
N GLN A 153 10.61 5.61 -12.32
CA GLN A 153 11.04 5.18 -10.99
C GLN A 153 12.57 5.27 -10.84
N LYS A 154 13.33 4.80 -11.83
CA LYS A 154 14.79 4.85 -11.81
C LYS A 154 15.32 6.28 -11.79
N THR A 155 14.67 7.23 -12.48
CA THR A 155 15.05 8.65 -12.42
C THR A 155 14.72 9.30 -11.09
N VAL A 156 13.57 8.95 -10.47
CA VAL A 156 13.13 9.53 -9.19
C VAL A 156 13.98 9.04 -8.02
N TYR A 157 14.31 7.75 -8.00
CA TYR A 157 15.05 7.13 -6.89
C TYR A 157 16.53 6.87 -7.20
N GLY A 158 17.03 7.32 -8.36
CA GLY A 158 18.41 7.15 -8.80
C GLY A 158 19.41 8.14 -8.19
N HIS A 159 18.91 9.17 -7.49
CA HIS A 159 19.72 10.06 -6.66
C HIS A 159 19.52 9.69 -5.18
N GLY A 160 20.33 8.74 -4.71
CA GLY A 160 20.42 8.30 -3.32
C GLY A 160 21.75 7.62 -3.07
#